data_AF-A0A832G3R6-F1
#
_entry.id   AF-A0A832G3R6-F1
#
_cell.length_a   1.000
_cell.length_b   1.000
_cell.length_c   1.000
_cell.angle_alpha   90.00
_cell.angle_beta   90.00
_cell.angle_gamma   90.00
#
_symmetry.space_group_name_H-M   'P 1'
#
loop_
_entity.id
_entity.type
_entity.pdbx_description
1 polymer ?
#
loop_
_entity_poly.entity_id
_entity_poly.type
_entity_poly.pdbx_seq_one_letter_code
_entity_poly.pdbx_strand_id
1 'polypeptide(L)'
;MCVVGYDPPGNPIYGREVTAAEKLADGRLSLARWVRRLTNWRVRLADRQIWEQTLVPLLTHRLAEQKTPVKQFVERDHRILAQIDLSEIKVRVPVDSYGVGILKPIERAVIPTACLNCTHFQECRQLPTTAGTVLLWRRLGLTDEHGVPTRRGLIVSFFPHGQGLAIAAALEAEDYPLEELIYDLANLDAGIRFAGEDDRWSGRLVRVCRATYGYQTIPGYLENGAPPNYGAGAEKIVASIHRDPDSKMDWVTEQIGVGDIDRLIIEWRSLLRQIMHAPELDWGRWQDLKALARITLHETHSPTLTDLPELAPHQKRRISHRLIFKKS
;
A
#
# COMPACT_ATOMS: atom_id res chain seq x y z
N MET A 1 -23.12 13.87 -21.22
CA MET A 1 -23.51 15.27 -20.99
C MET A 1 -24.76 15.48 -21.83
N CYS A 2 -25.82 16.02 -21.25
CA CYS A 2 -27.11 16.23 -21.94
C CYS A 2 -27.61 17.65 -21.67
N VAL A 3 -28.52 18.13 -22.50
CA VAL A 3 -29.25 19.38 -22.22
C VAL A 3 -30.27 19.07 -21.12
N VAL A 4 -30.14 19.74 -19.97
CA VAL A 4 -31.01 19.55 -18.80
C VAL A 4 -32.02 20.68 -18.63
N GLY A 5 -31.98 21.68 -19.51
CA GLY A 5 -32.90 22.82 -19.53
C GLY A 5 -32.41 23.91 -20.49
N TYR A 6 -33.10 25.04 -20.47
CA TYR A 6 -32.70 26.27 -21.16
C TYR A 6 -32.72 27.42 -20.16
N ASP A 7 -31.78 28.36 -20.28
CA ASP A 7 -31.80 29.59 -19.50
C ASP A 7 -32.89 30.55 -20.03
N PRO A 8 -33.26 31.63 -19.30
CA PRO A 8 -34.29 32.58 -19.77
C PRO A 8 -33.99 33.21 -21.15
N PRO A 9 -32.73 33.48 -21.52
CA PRO A 9 -32.33 33.84 -22.89
C PRO A 9 -32.49 32.75 -23.95
N GLY A 10 -32.76 31.49 -23.57
CA GLY A 10 -32.96 30.35 -24.49
C GLY A 10 -31.69 29.56 -24.81
N ASN A 11 -30.57 29.79 -24.12
CA ASN A 11 -29.36 28.98 -24.28
C ASN A 11 -29.50 27.62 -23.58
N PRO A 12 -28.99 26.54 -24.17
CA PRO A 12 -29.03 25.22 -23.55
C PRO A 12 -28.17 25.17 -22.28
N ILE A 13 -28.75 24.67 -21.19
CA ILE A 13 -28.03 24.35 -19.96
C ILE A 13 -27.53 22.91 -20.07
N TYR A 14 -26.20 22.75 -20.05
CA TYR A 14 -25.57 21.44 -20.10
C TYR A 14 -25.41 20.84 -18.71
N GLY A 15 -25.78 19.58 -18.60
CA GLY A 15 -25.77 18.86 -17.34
C GLY A 15 -25.55 17.37 -17.50
N ARG A 16 -25.96 16.64 -16.47
CA ARG A 16 -25.88 15.19 -16.42
C ARG A 16 -27.14 14.60 -15.81
N GLU A 17 -27.59 13.49 -16.38
CA GLU A 17 -28.58 12.61 -15.77
C GLU A 17 -27.87 11.58 -14.90
N VAL A 18 -28.30 11.45 -13.64
CA VAL A 18 -27.79 10.45 -12.70
C VAL A 18 -28.95 9.72 -12.07
N THR A 19 -28.93 8.38 -12.07
CA THR A 19 -29.98 7.58 -11.42
C THR A 19 -29.96 7.79 -9.93
N ALA A 20 -31.05 8.32 -9.39
CA ALA A 20 -31.21 8.63 -7.98
C ALA A 20 -31.95 7.50 -7.22
N ALA A 21 -32.93 6.87 -7.87
CA ALA A 21 -33.63 5.70 -7.33
C ALA A 21 -34.14 4.78 -8.46
N GLU A 22 -34.42 3.53 -8.13
CA GLU A 22 -35.10 2.56 -8.99
C GLU A 22 -36.45 2.16 -8.38
N LYS A 23 -37.49 2.08 -9.21
CA LYS A 23 -38.83 1.65 -8.82
C LYS A 23 -38.87 0.12 -8.78
N LEU A 24 -39.30 -0.43 -7.65
CA LEU A 24 -39.51 -1.86 -7.47
C LEU A 24 -40.95 -2.24 -7.83
N ALA A 25 -41.18 -3.54 -8.08
CA ALA A 25 -42.49 -4.07 -8.44
C ALA A 25 -43.56 -3.88 -7.33
N ASP A 26 -43.12 -3.73 -6.08
CA ASP A 26 -43.96 -3.49 -4.91
C ASP A 26 -44.29 -2.01 -4.66
N GLY A 27 -43.91 -1.11 -5.59
CA GLY A 27 -44.15 0.32 -5.50
C GLY A 27 -43.14 1.10 -4.64
N ARG A 28 -42.20 0.42 -3.97
CA ARG A 28 -41.14 1.07 -3.20
C ARG A 28 -39.98 1.52 -4.09
N LEU A 29 -39.18 2.45 -3.57
CA LEU A 29 -38.02 3.01 -4.27
C LEU A 29 -36.72 2.48 -3.65
N SER A 30 -35.86 1.89 -4.47
CA SER A 30 -34.50 1.49 -4.13
C SER A 30 -33.54 2.64 -4.41
N LEU A 31 -33.04 3.28 -3.36
CA LEU A 31 -32.17 4.45 -3.44
C LEU A 31 -30.77 4.10 -3.93
N ALA A 32 -30.24 4.91 -4.85
CA ALA A 32 -28.86 4.80 -5.31
C ALA A 32 -27.89 5.05 -4.15
N ARG A 33 -26.70 4.42 -4.21
CA ARG A 33 -25.67 4.52 -3.16
C ARG A 33 -25.24 5.97 -2.91
N TRP A 34 -25.13 6.78 -3.97
CA TRP A 34 -24.71 8.18 -3.85
C TRP A 34 -25.77 9.04 -3.14
N VAL A 35 -27.07 8.79 -3.40
CA VAL A 35 -28.18 9.47 -2.69
C VAL A 35 -28.05 9.23 -1.20
N ARG A 36 -27.90 7.95 -0.79
CA ARG A 36 -27.75 7.57 0.62
C ARG A 36 -26.55 8.21 1.29
N ARG A 37 -25.41 8.29 0.59
CA ARG A 37 -24.20 8.95 1.10
C ARG A 37 -24.39 10.45 1.24
N LEU A 38 -25.01 11.09 0.26
CA LEU A 38 -25.20 12.54 0.22
C LEU A 38 -26.21 13.02 1.27
N THR A 39 -27.27 12.23 1.53
CA THR A 39 -28.31 12.54 2.52
C THR A 39 -28.08 11.88 3.88
N ASN A 40 -27.00 11.10 4.04
CA ASN A 40 -26.73 10.25 5.22
C ASN A 40 -27.89 9.28 5.56
N TRP A 41 -28.61 8.82 4.54
CA TRP A 41 -29.77 7.93 4.68
C TRP A 41 -29.32 6.47 4.76
N ARG A 42 -29.63 5.78 5.87
CA ARG A 42 -29.12 4.43 6.15
C ARG A 42 -29.80 3.34 5.31
N VAL A 43 -31.11 3.45 5.10
CA VAL A 43 -31.94 2.38 4.52
C VAL A 43 -31.90 2.43 2.98
N ARG A 44 -31.84 1.29 2.30
CA ARG A 44 -31.83 1.24 0.83
C ARG A 44 -33.20 1.53 0.22
N LEU A 45 -34.26 1.14 0.92
CA LEU A 45 -35.63 1.29 0.48
C LEU A 45 -36.25 2.56 1.07
N ALA A 46 -37.05 3.25 0.28
CA ALA A 46 -37.88 4.37 0.70
C ALA A 46 -39.24 4.30 0.01
N ASP A 47 -40.28 4.72 0.72
CA ASP A 47 -41.61 4.87 0.13
C ASP A 47 -41.68 6.15 -0.71
N ARG A 48 -42.66 6.19 -1.61
CA ARG A 48 -42.85 7.32 -2.52
C ARG A 48 -43.04 8.64 -1.77
N GLN A 49 -43.78 8.60 -0.68
CA GLN A 49 -44.03 9.79 0.15
C GLN A 49 -42.75 10.32 0.80
N ILE A 50 -41.90 9.44 1.33
CA ILE A 50 -40.60 9.83 1.92
C ILE A 50 -39.68 10.41 0.85
N TRP A 51 -39.71 9.84 -0.36
CA TRP A 51 -38.96 10.36 -1.49
C TRP A 51 -39.33 11.80 -1.82
N GLU A 52 -40.63 12.09 -2.00
CA GLU A 52 -41.11 13.40 -2.41
C GLU A 52 -41.02 14.45 -1.29
N GLN A 53 -41.37 14.08 -0.05
CA GLN A 53 -41.46 15.04 1.06
C GLN A 53 -40.13 15.29 1.77
N THR A 54 -39.21 14.31 1.76
CA THR A 54 -37.97 14.39 2.53
C THR A 54 -36.72 14.33 1.66
N LEU A 55 -36.60 13.29 0.81
CA LEU A 55 -35.36 13.07 0.07
C LEU A 55 -35.16 14.06 -1.07
N VAL A 56 -36.20 14.42 -1.82
CA VAL A 56 -36.12 15.40 -2.91
C VAL A 56 -35.65 16.76 -2.40
N PRO A 57 -36.26 17.37 -1.35
CA PRO A 57 -35.77 18.64 -0.79
C PRO A 57 -34.32 18.57 -0.30
N LEU A 58 -33.96 17.49 0.40
CA LEU A 58 -32.59 17.29 0.90
C LEU A 58 -31.58 17.16 -0.24
N LEU A 59 -31.90 16.40 -1.28
CA LEU A 59 -31.04 16.22 -2.44
C LEU A 59 -30.84 17.54 -3.18
N THR A 60 -31.91 18.30 -3.41
CA THR A 60 -31.85 19.62 -4.05
C THR A 60 -30.94 20.56 -3.26
N HIS A 61 -31.09 20.62 -1.94
CA HIS A 61 -30.25 21.44 -1.07
C HIS A 61 -28.77 21.01 -1.12
N ARG A 62 -28.48 19.72 -0.88
CA ARG A 62 -27.10 19.20 -0.83
C ARG A 62 -26.37 19.32 -2.17
N LEU A 63 -27.07 19.11 -3.29
CA LEU A 63 -26.47 19.24 -4.61
C LEU A 63 -26.24 20.69 -5.01
N ALA A 64 -27.08 21.62 -4.54
CA ALA A 64 -26.84 23.06 -4.69
C ALA A 64 -25.60 23.51 -3.88
N GLU A 65 -25.41 23.02 -2.64
CA GLU A 65 -24.18 23.27 -1.85
C GLU A 65 -22.90 22.84 -2.60
N GLN A 66 -22.99 21.79 -3.41
CA GLN A 66 -21.89 21.26 -4.23
C GLN A 66 -21.77 21.94 -5.61
N LYS A 67 -22.51 23.02 -5.87
CA LYS A 67 -22.54 23.74 -7.15
C LYS A 67 -22.98 22.86 -8.32
N THR A 68 -23.89 21.94 -8.05
CA THR A 68 -24.52 21.04 -9.04
C THR A 68 -26.03 21.00 -8.87
N PRO A 69 -26.73 22.16 -8.93
CA PRO A 69 -28.15 22.21 -8.58
C PRO A 69 -28.99 21.27 -9.45
N VAL A 70 -29.97 20.62 -8.82
CA VAL A 70 -30.94 19.78 -9.53
C VAL A 70 -31.89 20.68 -10.30
N LYS A 71 -32.01 20.47 -11.61
CA LYS A 71 -33.04 21.13 -12.44
C LYS A 71 -34.38 20.43 -12.28
N GLN A 72 -34.39 19.10 -12.35
CA GLN A 72 -35.59 18.30 -12.17
C GLN A 72 -35.27 16.83 -11.87
N PHE A 73 -36.26 16.13 -11.33
CA PHE A 73 -36.29 14.67 -11.26
C PHE A 73 -37.20 14.14 -12.35
N VAL A 74 -36.67 13.30 -13.24
CA VAL A 74 -37.41 12.73 -14.37
C VAL A 74 -37.57 11.24 -14.14
N GLU A 75 -38.78 10.75 -14.35
CA GLU A 75 -39.03 9.32 -14.34
C GLU A 75 -38.90 8.77 -15.75
N ARG A 76 -38.06 7.74 -15.91
CA ARG A 76 -37.94 6.98 -17.14
C ARG A 76 -37.89 5.50 -16.80
N ASP A 77 -38.79 4.74 -17.40
CA ASP A 77 -38.98 3.31 -17.13
C ASP A 77 -39.16 3.05 -15.62
N HIS A 78 -38.31 2.18 -15.06
CA HIS A 78 -38.27 1.86 -13.64
C HIS A 78 -37.23 2.68 -12.87
N ARG A 79 -36.87 3.89 -13.34
CA ARG A 79 -35.83 4.74 -12.71
C ARG A 79 -36.32 6.17 -12.50
N ILE A 80 -35.82 6.76 -11.42
CA ILE A 80 -35.90 8.20 -11.15
C ILE A 80 -34.50 8.77 -11.38
N LEU A 81 -34.40 9.66 -12.36
CA LEU A 81 -33.16 10.32 -12.77
C LEU A 81 -33.15 11.74 -12.20
N ALA A 82 -32.07 12.12 -11.52
CA ALA A 82 -31.78 13.51 -11.21
C ALA A 82 -31.07 14.16 -12.39
N GLN A 83 -31.65 15.22 -12.95
CA GLN A 83 -30.99 16.08 -13.93
C GLN A 83 -30.28 17.21 -13.20
N ILE A 84 -28.95 17.18 -13.17
CA ILE A 84 -28.12 18.16 -12.47
C ILE A 84 -27.45 19.12 -13.45
N ASP A 85 -27.40 20.39 -13.07
CA ASP A 85 -26.66 21.45 -13.75
C ASP A 85 -25.17 21.31 -13.43
N LEU A 86 -24.29 21.45 -14.43
CA LEU A 86 -22.84 21.40 -14.25
C LEU A 86 -22.17 22.74 -14.59
N SER A 87 -22.93 23.80 -14.87
CA SER A 87 -22.42 25.10 -15.31
C SER A 87 -21.46 25.77 -14.31
N GLU A 88 -21.65 25.53 -13.01
CA GLU A 88 -20.79 26.10 -11.96
C GLU A 88 -19.57 25.23 -11.61
N ILE A 89 -19.46 24.03 -12.20
CA ILE A 89 -18.32 23.15 -11.99
C ILE A 89 -17.11 23.70 -12.74
N LYS A 90 -16.13 24.17 -11.97
CA LYS A 90 -14.82 24.59 -12.50
C LYS A 90 -13.97 23.37 -12.82
N VAL A 91 -13.36 23.37 -14.00
CA VAL A 91 -12.39 22.35 -14.43
C VAL A 91 -11.01 23.01 -14.49
N ARG A 92 -9.96 22.30 -14.07
CA ARG A 92 -8.58 22.77 -14.28
C ARG A 92 -8.24 22.64 -15.76
N VAL A 93 -7.83 23.74 -16.36
CA VAL A 93 -7.41 23.80 -17.76
C VAL A 93 -6.04 24.48 -17.85
N PRO A 94 -5.18 24.07 -18.80
CA PRO A 94 -3.99 24.85 -19.12
C PRO A 94 -4.42 26.24 -19.60
N VAL A 95 -3.64 27.24 -19.21
CA VAL A 95 -3.83 28.64 -19.57
C VAL A 95 -2.77 28.99 -20.61
N ASP A 96 -3.19 29.63 -21.69
CA ASP A 96 -2.26 30.05 -22.75
C ASP A 96 -1.48 31.32 -22.37
N SER A 97 -0.63 31.79 -23.29
CA SER A 97 0.18 33.00 -23.10
C SER A 97 -0.64 34.29 -22.96
N TYR A 98 -1.94 34.26 -23.26
CA TYR A 98 -2.85 35.39 -23.17
C TYR A 98 -3.75 35.32 -21.92
N GLY A 99 -3.55 34.33 -21.05
CA GLY A 99 -4.35 34.15 -19.85
C GLY A 99 -5.69 33.44 -20.10
N VAL A 100 -5.89 32.86 -21.28
CA VAL A 100 -7.14 32.18 -21.65
C VAL A 100 -7.02 30.69 -21.34
N GLY A 101 -7.98 30.17 -20.56
CA GLY A 101 -8.06 28.73 -20.27
C GLY A 101 -8.55 27.94 -21.48
N ILE A 102 -7.80 26.92 -21.91
CA ILE A 102 -8.14 26.11 -23.07
C ILE A 102 -8.67 24.74 -22.64
N LEU A 103 -9.93 24.48 -22.95
CA LEU A 103 -10.54 23.17 -22.73
C LEU A 103 -10.14 22.21 -23.87
N LYS A 104 -9.46 21.11 -23.53
CA LYS A 104 -8.96 20.11 -24.49
C LYS A 104 -8.12 20.76 -25.61
N PRO A 105 -6.97 21.38 -25.27
CA PRO A 105 -6.10 21.97 -26.27
C PRO A 105 -5.66 20.89 -27.28
N ILE A 106 -5.42 21.31 -28.52
CA ILE A 106 -4.75 20.45 -29.49
C ILE A 106 -3.30 20.31 -29.02
N GLU A 107 -2.92 19.10 -28.61
CA GLU A 107 -1.58 18.80 -28.16
C GLU A 107 -0.70 18.37 -29.33
N ARG A 108 0.58 18.75 -29.27
CA ARG A 108 1.62 18.25 -30.19
C ARG A 108 2.72 17.58 -29.37
N ALA A 109 3.20 16.45 -29.85
CA ALA A 109 4.40 15.84 -29.29
C ALA A 109 5.62 16.68 -29.70
N VAL A 110 6.37 17.16 -28.71
CA VAL A 110 7.61 17.92 -28.93
C VAL A 110 8.78 17.08 -28.45
N ILE A 111 9.87 17.06 -29.23
CA ILE A 111 11.11 16.41 -28.82
C ILE A 111 11.74 17.27 -27.72
N PRO A 112 12.09 16.72 -26.54
CA PRO A 112 12.82 17.45 -25.52
C PRO A 112 14.12 18.03 -26.10
N THR A 113 14.52 19.22 -25.67
CA THR A 113 15.72 19.91 -26.20
C THR A 113 16.99 19.05 -26.10
N ALA A 114 17.13 18.29 -25.01
CA ALA A 114 18.22 17.34 -24.80
C ALA A 114 18.28 16.20 -25.84
N CYS A 115 17.16 15.87 -26.48
CA CYS A 115 17.05 14.79 -27.45
C CYS A 115 17.16 15.24 -28.91
N LEU A 116 17.15 16.56 -29.19
CA LEU A 116 17.13 17.08 -30.57
C LEU A 116 18.32 16.61 -31.41
N ASN A 117 19.50 16.49 -30.78
CA ASN A 117 20.74 16.06 -31.43
C ASN A 117 21.21 14.67 -30.94
N CYS A 118 20.34 13.90 -30.28
CA CYS A 118 20.70 12.60 -29.74
C CYS A 118 20.65 11.52 -30.84
N THR A 119 21.76 10.84 -31.09
CA THR A 119 21.87 9.73 -32.05
C THR A 119 20.94 8.57 -31.73
N HIS A 120 20.63 8.37 -30.45
CA HIS A 120 19.76 7.29 -29.97
C HIS A 120 18.27 7.66 -29.95
N PHE A 121 17.85 8.83 -30.44
CA PHE A 121 16.47 9.29 -30.31
C PHE A 121 15.44 8.30 -30.88
N GLN A 122 15.69 7.73 -32.06
CA GLN A 122 14.78 6.79 -32.71
C GLN A 122 14.62 5.49 -31.90
N GLU A 123 15.71 5.00 -31.31
CA GLU A 123 15.72 3.81 -30.46
C GLU A 123 15.04 4.11 -29.11
N CYS A 124 15.45 5.19 -28.43
CA CYS A 124 14.88 5.60 -27.15
C CYS A 124 13.37 5.82 -27.20
N ARG A 125 12.85 6.38 -28.30
CA ARG A 125 11.40 6.61 -28.49
C ARG A 125 10.59 5.30 -28.55
N GLN A 126 11.21 4.21 -28.96
CA GLN A 126 10.58 2.89 -29.04
C GLN A 126 10.65 2.14 -27.70
N LEU A 127 11.50 2.58 -26.77
CA LEU A 127 11.61 1.96 -25.46
C LEU A 127 10.36 2.25 -24.61
N PRO A 128 9.94 1.30 -23.77
CA PRO A 128 8.86 1.53 -22.82
C PRO A 128 9.24 2.66 -21.85
N THR A 129 8.29 3.55 -21.57
CA THR A 129 8.46 4.62 -20.58
C THR A 129 8.47 4.10 -19.14
N THR A 130 8.16 2.82 -18.95
CA THR A 130 8.27 2.13 -17.66
C THR A 130 9.73 2.13 -17.20
N ALA A 131 9.96 2.61 -15.98
CA ALA A 131 11.30 2.59 -15.39
C ALA A 131 11.83 1.15 -15.35
N GLY A 132 12.92 0.90 -16.08
CA GLY A 132 13.60 -0.40 -16.06
C GLY A 132 14.18 -0.71 -14.67
N THR A 133 14.35 -1.99 -14.38
CA THR A 133 14.88 -2.48 -13.09
C THR A 133 16.22 -1.85 -12.72
N VAL A 134 17.11 -1.66 -13.69
CA VAL A 134 18.43 -1.03 -13.47
C VAL A 134 18.29 0.43 -13.02
N LEU A 135 17.34 1.18 -13.60
CA LEU A 135 17.07 2.56 -13.16
C LEU A 135 16.52 2.61 -11.73
N LEU A 136 15.71 1.62 -11.35
CA LEU A 136 15.23 1.47 -9.98
C LEU A 136 16.40 1.20 -9.02
N TRP A 137 17.29 0.27 -9.35
CA TRP A 137 18.47 -0.04 -8.54
C TRP A 137 19.39 1.17 -8.37
N ARG A 138 19.63 1.93 -9.45
CA ARG A 138 20.39 3.18 -9.40
C ARG A 138 19.72 4.23 -8.51
N ARG A 139 18.40 4.40 -8.60
CA ARG A 139 17.64 5.32 -7.73
C ARG A 139 17.66 4.91 -6.25
N LEU A 140 17.68 3.61 -5.97
CA LEU A 140 17.83 3.08 -4.61
C LEU A 140 19.29 3.05 -4.14
N GLY A 141 20.26 3.47 -4.97
CA GLY A 141 21.67 3.44 -4.64
C GLY A 141 22.26 2.05 -4.52
N LEU A 142 21.66 1.03 -5.15
CA LEU A 142 22.14 -0.36 -5.12
C LEU A 142 23.28 -0.60 -6.11
N THR A 143 23.31 0.17 -7.19
CA THR A 143 24.38 0.15 -8.18
C THR A 143 24.88 1.56 -8.44
N ASP A 144 26.16 1.70 -8.75
CA ASP A 144 26.73 2.96 -9.20
C ASP A 144 26.36 3.29 -10.66
N GLU A 145 26.99 4.32 -11.22
CA GLU A 145 26.75 4.76 -12.60
C GLU A 145 27.28 3.81 -13.67
N HIS A 146 28.20 2.91 -13.32
CA HIS A 146 28.76 1.87 -14.18
C HIS A 146 28.01 0.53 -14.03
N GLY A 147 27.04 0.44 -13.13
CA GLY A 147 26.27 -0.78 -12.85
C GLY A 147 26.96 -1.72 -11.87
N VAL A 148 28.00 -1.27 -11.16
CA VAL A 148 28.69 -2.06 -10.14
C VAL A 148 27.87 -1.99 -8.83
N PRO A 149 27.64 -3.13 -8.14
CA PRO A 149 26.95 -3.12 -6.85
C PRO A 149 27.67 -2.24 -5.82
N THR A 150 26.92 -1.34 -5.19
CA THR A 150 27.41 -0.56 -4.04
C THR A 150 27.44 -1.43 -2.79
N ARG A 151 28.02 -0.93 -1.69
CA ARG A 151 27.93 -1.60 -0.38
C ARG A 151 26.48 -1.89 0.02
N ARG A 152 25.57 -0.94 -0.24
CA ARG A 152 24.12 -1.10 -0.07
C ARG A 152 23.58 -2.23 -0.92
N GLY A 153 23.93 -2.24 -2.20
CA GLY A 153 23.53 -3.29 -3.15
C GLY A 153 23.98 -4.69 -2.71
N LEU A 154 25.20 -4.80 -2.18
CA LEU A 154 25.72 -6.06 -1.63
C LEU A 154 24.89 -6.53 -0.43
N ILE A 155 24.63 -5.67 0.57
CA ILE A 155 23.77 -6.04 1.70
C ILE A 155 22.38 -6.47 1.21
N VAL A 156 21.76 -5.67 0.33
CA VAL A 156 20.43 -5.98 -0.20
C VAL A 156 20.39 -7.33 -0.92
N SER A 157 21.47 -7.71 -1.59
CA SER A 157 21.55 -9.00 -2.29
C SER A 157 21.51 -10.22 -1.38
N PHE A 158 21.79 -10.06 -0.08
CA PHE A 158 21.79 -11.17 0.89
C PHE A 158 20.41 -11.48 1.45
N PHE A 159 19.44 -10.58 1.26
CA PHE A 159 18.13 -10.67 1.90
C PHE A 159 17.00 -10.61 0.87
N PRO A 160 15.88 -11.29 1.13
CA PRO A 160 14.73 -11.21 0.26
C PRO A 160 13.96 -9.87 0.44
N HIS A 161 13.29 -9.42 -0.62
CA HIS A 161 12.36 -8.30 -0.61
C HIS A 161 12.95 -6.99 -0.04
N GLY A 162 12.20 -6.28 0.81
CA GLY A 162 12.59 -5.01 1.42
C GLY A 162 13.47 -5.11 2.66
N GLN A 163 13.71 -6.32 3.20
CA GLN A 163 14.47 -6.48 4.46
C GLN A 163 15.90 -5.96 4.32
N GLY A 164 16.58 -6.32 3.23
CA GLY A 164 17.93 -5.85 2.94
C GLY A 164 18.01 -4.34 2.79
N LEU A 165 16.97 -3.68 2.27
CA LEU A 165 16.92 -2.22 2.15
C LEU A 165 16.88 -1.57 3.54
N ALA A 166 16.10 -2.11 4.46
CA ALA A 166 16.04 -1.59 5.83
C ALA A 166 17.34 -1.82 6.60
N ILE A 167 17.93 -3.02 6.49
CA ILE A 167 19.22 -3.34 7.12
C ILE A 167 20.31 -2.41 6.59
N ALA A 168 20.40 -2.23 5.26
CA ALA A 168 21.40 -1.36 4.68
C ALA A 168 21.22 0.10 5.11
N ALA A 169 19.99 0.61 5.11
CA ALA A 169 19.69 1.96 5.58
C ALA A 169 20.07 2.16 7.06
N ALA A 170 19.73 1.19 7.93
CA ALA A 170 20.12 1.24 9.34
C ALA A 170 21.63 1.18 9.52
N LEU A 171 22.35 0.36 8.75
CA LEU A 171 23.79 0.27 8.83
C LEU A 171 24.50 1.53 8.31
N GLU A 172 23.95 2.20 7.29
CA GLU A 172 24.50 3.47 6.79
C GLU A 172 24.27 4.65 7.73
N ALA A 173 23.26 4.58 8.61
CA ALA A 173 23.08 5.55 9.68
C ALA A 173 24.05 5.27 10.84
N GLU A 174 25.16 6.01 10.87
CA GLU A 174 26.23 5.86 11.87
C GLU A 174 25.75 6.05 13.31
N ASP A 175 24.71 6.87 13.52
CA ASP A 175 24.12 7.17 14.83
C ASP A 175 23.11 6.12 15.32
N TYR A 176 22.86 5.06 14.53
CA TYR A 176 21.89 4.02 14.86
C TYR A 176 22.53 2.93 15.75
N PRO A 177 22.12 2.78 17.02
CA PRO A 177 22.71 1.78 17.91
C PRO A 177 22.43 0.35 17.44
N LEU A 178 23.47 -0.48 17.30
CA LEU A 178 23.30 -1.84 16.79
C LEU A 178 22.58 -2.76 17.78
N GLU A 179 22.72 -2.48 19.07
CA GLU A 179 22.07 -3.19 20.17
C GLU A 179 20.55 -3.01 20.11
N GLU A 180 20.09 -1.84 19.68
CA GLU A 180 18.67 -1.55 19.41
C GLU A 180 18.26 -2.13 18.05
N LEU A 181 19.14 -2.04 17.04
CA LEU A 181 18.86 -2.56 15.69
C LEU A 181 18.49 -4.04 15.75
N ILE A 182 19.20 -4.85 16.56
CA ILE A 182 18.91 -6.27 16.72
C ILE A 182 17.44 -6.52 17.03
N TYR A 183 16.81 -5.74 17.89
CA TYR A 183 15.39 -5.89 18.23
C TYR A 183 14.47 -5.19 17.22
N ASP A 184 14.85 -4.02 16.72
CA ASP A 184 14.11 -3.27 15.70
C ASP A 184 13.91 -4.07 14.40
N LEU A 185 14.81 -5.02 14.10
CA LEU A 185 14.65 -5.95 12.97
C LEU A 185 13.40 -6.83 13.07
N ALA A 186 12.87 -7.07 14.28
CA ALA A 186 11.61 -7.80 14.47
C ALA A 186 10.42 -7.10 13.78
N ASN A 187 10.49 -5.78 13.65
CA ASN A 187 9.42 -5.00 13.02
C ASN A 187 9.27 -5.31 11.53
N LEU A 188 10.28 -5.88 10.87
CA LEU A 188 10.27 -6.09 9.42
C LEU A 188 9.26 -7.12 8.92
N ASP A 189 8.77 -8.03 9.78
CA ASP A 189 7.73 -9.01 9.43
C ASP A 189 6.53 -9.00 10.41
N ALA A 190 6.38 -7.94 11.19
CA ALA A 190 5.32 -7.82 12.18
C ALA A 190 3.96 -7.44 11.55
N GLY A 191 3.96 -6.54 10.57
CA GLY A 191 2.74 -5.98 9.99
C GLY A 191 1.93 -5.14 11.00
N ILE A 192 0.70 -4.76 10.63
CA ILE A 192 -0.08 -3.77 11.40
C ILE A 192 -0.49 -4.24 12.81
N ARG A 193 -0.56 -5.55 13.06
CA ARG A 193 -1.15 -6.10 14.29
C ARG A 193 -0.37 -5.76 15.56
N PHE A 194 0.95 -5.63 15.45
CA PHE A 194 1.81 -5.33 16.61
C PHE A 194 1.88 -3.85 16.96
N ALA A 195 1.33 -2.98 16.11
CA ALA A 195 1.29 -1.55 16.35
C ALA A 195 0.23 -1.15 17.39
N GLY A 196 -0.75 -2.02 17.68
CA GLY A 196 -1.83 -1.72 18.61
C GLY A 196 -2.59 -0.45 18.22
N GLU A 197 -2.61 0.54 19.13
CA GLU A 197 -3.22 1.86 18.88
C GLU A 197 -2.25 2.87 18.22
N ASP A 198 -0.97 2.55 18.14
CA ASP A 198 0.06 3.39 17.53
C ASP A 198 0.09 3.25 15.99
N ASP A 199 0.75 4.19 15.31
CA ASP A 199 1.04 4.05 13.88
C ASP A 199 2.08 2.94 13.67
N ARG A 200 1.76 1.95 12.82
CA ARG A 200 2.68 0.89 12.41
C ARG A 200 3.98 1.43 11.80
N TRP A 201 3.97 2.65 11.28
CA TRP A 201 5.14 3.33 10.71
C TRP A 201 5.94 4.16 11.72
N SER A 202 5.72 3.95 13.02
CA SER A 202 6.54 4.53 14.07
C SER A 202 7.88 3.78 14.23
N GLY A 203 8.81 4.37 14.97
CA GLY A 203 10.11 3.77 15.28
C GLY A 203 11.28 4.26 14.42
N ARG A 204 12.49 3.90 14.86
CA ARG A 204 13.75 4.38 14.31
C ARG A 204 14.05 3.80 12.93
N LEU A 205 13.77 2.52 12.73
CA LEU A 205 14.07 1.82 11.48
C LEU A 205 13.32 2.40 10.29
N VAL A 206 12.00 2.64 10.41
CA VAL A 206 11.22 3.32 9.36
C VAL A 206 11.71 4.73 9.10
N ARG A 207 12.06 5.48 10.15
CA ARG A 207 12.58 6.85 10.00
C ARG A 207 13.84 6.86 9.13
N VAL A 208 14.77 5.94 9.40
CA VAL A 208 16.02 5.84 8.62
C VAL A 208 15.78 5.31 7.21
N CYS A 209 14.87 4.36 7.02
CA CYS A 209 14.45 3.92 5.67
C CYS A 209 13.91 5.09 4.85
N ARG A 210 13.03 5.91 5.43
CA ARG A 210 12.44 7.09 4.76
C ARG A 210 13.45 8.19 4.51
N ALA A 211 14.39 8.41 5.42
CA ALA A 211 15.49 9.35 5.19
C ALA A 211 16.38 8.90 4.01
N THR A 212 16.57 7.58 3.87
CA THR A 212 17.45 7.00 2.84
C THR A 212 16.77 6.89 1.48
N TYR A 213 15.51 6.47 1.43
CA TYR A 213 14.80 6.13 0.20
C TYR A 213 13.68 7.12 -0.16
N GLY A 214 13.33 8.04 0.73
CA GLY A 214 12.20 8.95 0.54
C GLY A 214 10.83 8.28 0.66
N TYR A 215 9.78 9.09 0.65
CA TYR A 215 8.39 8.63 0.70
C TYR A 215 7.93 8.13 -0.68
N GLN A 216 8.31 6.91 -1.03
CA GLN A 216 7.92 6.26 -2.27
C GLN A 216 7.47 4.82 -2.06
N THR A 217 6.61 4.35 -2.96
CA THR A 217 6.14 2.96 -2.99
C THR A 217 6.73 2.27 -4.20
N ILE A 218 7.45 1.18 -3.95
CA ILE A 218 8.08 0.32 -4.95
C ILE A 218 7.52 -1.08 -4.73
N PRO A 219 6.70 -1.61 -5.67
CA PRO A 219 6.05 -2.91 -5.51
C PRO A 219 7.02 -4.01 -5.10
N GLY A 220 6.71 -4.71 -4.01
CA GLY A 220 7.51 -5.81 -3.46
C GLY A 220 8.73 -5.40 -2.62
N TYR A 221 9.10 -4.10 -2.60
CA TYR A 221 10.28 -3.62 -1.87
C TYR A 221 9.92 -2.62 -0.78
N LEU A 222 9.17 -1.55 -1.12
CA LEU A 222 8.84 -0.46 -0.20
C LEU A 222 7.37 -0.05 -0.33
N GLU A 223 6.74 0.25 0.79
CA GLU A 223 5.47 0.94 0.94
C GLU A 223 5.74 2.22 1.75
N ASN A 224 5.48 3.41 1.18
CA ASN A 224 5.73 4.70 1.85
C ASN A 224 7.16 4.85 2.42
N GLY A 225 8.15 4.35 1.69
CA GLY A 225 9.57 4.46 2.02
C GLY A 225 10.11 3.42 3.00
N ALA A 226 9.32 2.41 3.39
CA ALA A 226 9.75 1.34 4.29
C ALA A 226 9.22 -0.04 3.85
N PRO A 227 9.76 -1.17 4.36
CA PRO A 227 9.29 -2.49 3.95
C PRO A 227 7.78 -2.70 4.19
N PRO A 228 7.04 -3.36 3.27
CA PRO A 228 5.57 -3.45 3.34
C PRO A 228 5.03 -4.14 4.60
N ASN A 229 5.76 -5.14 5.09
CA ASN A 229 5.41 -5.90 6.29
C ASN A 229 5.90 -5.22 7.58
N TYR A 230 6.39 -3.98 7.50
CA TYR A 230 6.84 -3.29 8.70
C TYR A 230 5.67 -3.05 9.67
N GLY A 231 5.94 -3.33 10.94
CA GLY A 231 5.05 -3.07 12.06
C GLY A 231 5.82 -2.73 13.32
N ALA A 232 5.75 -1.47 13.75
CA ALA A 232 6.27 -1.05 15.04
C ALA A 232 5.58 -1.78 16.20
N GLY A 233 6.28 -1.93 17.33
CA GLY A 233 5.81 -2.57 18.56
C GLY A 233 6.33 -4.01 18.72
N ALA A 234 6.67 -4.69 17.62
CA ALA A 234 7.25 -6.02 17.69
C ALA A 234 8.64 -6.04 18.35
N GLU A 235 9.41 -4.96 18.22
CA GLU A 235 10.71 -4.82 18.89
C GLU A 235 10.60 -4.95 20.40
N LYS A 236 9.54 -4.40 21.01
CA LYS A 236 9.31 -4.41 22.46
C LYS A 236 8.98 -5.81 22.96
N ILE A 237 8.15 -6.52 22.21
CA ILE A 237 7.74 -7.90 22.52
C ILE A 237 8.96 -8.82 22.46
N VAL A 238 9.74 -8.74 21.38
CA VAL A 238 10.94 -9.55 21.22
C VAL A 238 11.97 -9.21 22.30
N ALA A 239 12.21 -7.93 22.61
CA ALA A 239 13.13 -7.54 23.67
C ALA A 239 12.67 -8.04 25.05
N SER A 240 11.38 -7.99 25.35
CA SER A 240 10.80 -8.53 26.59
C SER A 240 11.02 -10.04 26.70
N ILE A 241 10.66 -10.78 25.66
CA ILE A 241 10.74 -12.25 25.65
C ILE A 241 12.19 -12.73 25.61
N HIS A 242 13.08 -11.98 24.95
CA HIS A 242 14.52 -12.27 24.98
C HIS A 242 15.09 -12.15 26.39
N ARG A 243 14.63 -11.15 27.16
CA ARG A 243 15.04 -10.95 28.56
C ARG A 243 14.40 -11.96 29.51
N ASP A 244 13.12 -12.23 29.32
CA ASP A 244 12.32 -13.14 30.15
C ASP A 244 11.37 -13.96 29.27
N PRO A 245 11.70 -15.23 28.96
CA PRO A 245 10.88 -16.09 28.13
C PRO A 245 9.46 -16.33 28.67
N ASP A 246 9.24 -16.22 29.98
CA ASP A 246 7.95 -16.45 30.63
C ASP A 246 7.00 -15.25 30.47
N SER A 247 7.53 -14.06 30.14
CA SER A 247 6.76 -12.83 29.89
C SER A 247 5.86 -12.88 28.64
N LYS A 248 5.90 -13.97 27.86
CA LYS A 248 5.13 -14.13 26.61
C LYS A 248 3.64 -13.87 26.80
N MET A 249 3.05 -14.37 27.90
CA MET A 249 1.61 -14.28 28.14
C MET A 249 1.16 -12.84 28.40
N ASP A 250 2.05 -11.97 28.85
CA ASP A 250 1.75 -10.56 29.14
C ASP A 250 1.49 -9.74 27.86
N TRP A 251 1.97 -10.23 26.72
CA TRP A 251 1.82 -9.56 25.42
C TRP A 251 0.64 -10.05 24.59
N VAL A 252 -0.11 -11.04 25.10
CA VAL A 252 -1.31 -11.55 24.43
C VAL A 252 -2.45 -10.56 24.59
N THR A 253 -3.08 -10.18 23.48
CA THR A 253 -4.22 -9.26 23.45
C THR A 253 -5.35 -9.84 22.61
N GLU A 254 -6.48 -9.14 22.50
CA GLU A 254 -7.56 -9.53 21.56
C GLU A 254 -7.07 -9.54 20.10
N GLN A 255 -6.04 -8.75 19.77
CA GLN A 255 -5.53 -8.58 18.41
C GLN A 255 -4.28 -9.44 18.12
N ILE A 256 -3.55 -9.84 19.15
CA ILE A 256 -2.28 -10.58 19.06
C ILE A 256 -2.42 -11.88 19.85
N GLY A 257 -2.44 -13.01 19.15
CA GLY A 257 -2.45 -14.33 19.78
C GLY A 257 -1.05 -14.87 20.07
N VAL A 258 -0.98 -15.93 20.89
CA VAL A 258 0.28 -16.64 21.19
C VAL A 258 0.98 -17.11 19.91
N GLY A 259 0.22 -17.60 18.92
CA GLY A 259 0.78 -18.05 17.64
C GLY A 259 1.38 -16.91 16.79
N ASP A 260 0.84 -15.69 16.90
CA ASP A 260 1.43 -14.52 16.23
C ASP A 260 2.79 -14.16 16.86
N ILE A 261 2.88 -14.23 18.20
CA ILE A 261 4.12 -13.98 18.95
C ILE A 261 5.17 -15.06 18.64
N ASP A 262 4.79 -16.34 18.64
CA ASP A 262 5.71 -17.43 18.32
C ASP A 262 6.24 -17.29 16.88
N ARG A 263 5.37 -16.93 15.92
CA ARG A 263 5.79 -16.64 14.55
C ARG A 263 6.74 -15.46 14.47
N LEU A 264 6.46 -14.36 15.17
CA LEU A 264 7.32 -13.17 15.21
C LEU A 264 8.74 -13.54 15.68
N ILE A 265 8.85 -14.32 16.76
CA ILE A 265 10.13 -14.78 17.29
C ILE A 265 10.86 -15.69 16.29
N ILE A 266 10.15 -16.58 15.61
CA ILE A 266 10.72 -17.46 14.58
C ILE A 266 11.31 -16.64 13.42
N GLU A 267 10.57 -15.67 12.91
CA GLU A 267 11.01 -14.83 11.78
C GLU A 267 12.17 -13.92 12.18
N TRP A 268 12.11 -13.30 13.35
CA TRP A 268 13.21 -12.50 13.89
C TRP A 268 14.50 -13.33 14.03
N ARG A 269 14.43 -14.52 14.64
CA ARG A 269 15.58 -15.43 14.76
C ARG A 269 16.07 -15.91 13.39
N SER A 270 15.16 -16.15 12.45
CA SER A 270 15.50 -16.51 11.08
C SER A 270 16.33 -15.41 10.42
N LEU A 271 15.91 -14.15 10.57
CA LEU A 271 16.64 -13.00 10.05
C LEU A 271 18.02 -12.83 10.71
N LEU A 272 18.12 -13.01 12.04
CA LEU A 272 19.42 -12.99 12.72
C LEU A 272 20.35 -14.10 12.22
N ARG A 273 19.83 -15.31 11.95
CA ARG A 273 20.64 -16.40 11.37
C ARG A 273 21.11 -16.05 9.95
N GLN A 274 20.25 -15.43 9.14
CA GLN A 274 20.63 -14.95 7.81
C GLN A 274 21.74 -13.90 7.89
N ILE A 275 21.63 -12.93 8.79
CA ILE A 275 22.69 -11.94 9.04
C ILE A 275 24.00 -12.63 9.44
N MET A 276 23.94 -13.51 10.44
CA MET A 276 25.13 -14.22 10.94
C MET A 276 25.87 -15.02 9.86
N HIS A 277 25.13 -15.65 8.94
CA HIS A 277 25.68 -16.49 7.87
C HIS A 277 25.91 -15.77 6.53
N ALA A 278 25.47 -14.52 6.41
CA ALA A 278 25.65 -13.74 5.19
C ALA A 278 27.15 -13.47 4.91
N PRO A 279 27.55 -13.27 3.64
CA PRO A 279 28.95 -13.05 3.27
C PRO A 279 29.63 -11.91 4.03
N GLU A 280 30.95 -12.01 4.17
CA GLU A 280 31.74 -10.93 4.76
C GLU A 280 31.85 -9.74 3.83
N LEU A 281 31.78 -8.54 4.41
CA LEU A 281 32.06 -7.28 3.73
C LEU A 281 33.12 -6.52 4.54
N ASP A 282 33.95 -5.77 3.83
CA ASP A 282 34.89 -4.82 4.44
C ASP A 282 34.14 -3.59 4.96
N TRP A 283 33.43 -3.80 6.07
CA TRP A 283 32.64 -2.79 6.76
C TRP A 283 32.49 -3.17 8.24
N GLY A 284 33.20 -2.45 9.12
CA GLY A 284 33.21 -2.74 10.56
C GLY A 284 31.81 -2.88 11.16
N ARG A 285 30.91 -1.94 10.87
CA ARG A 285 29.54 -1.95 11.38
C ARG A 285 28.72 -3.17 10.94
N TRP A 286 28.99 -3.73 9.77
CA TRP A 286 28.39 -5.00 9.34
C TRP A 286 28.94 -6.19 10.13
N GLN A 287 30.26 -6.21 10.37
CA GLN A 287 30.90 -7.22 11.21
C GLN A 287 30.36 -7.18 12.65
N ASP A 288 30.18 -5.98 13.19
CA ASP A 288 29.63 -5.77 14.53
C ASP A 288 28.18 -6.27 14.63
N LEU A 289 27.34 -5.98 13.62
CA LEU A 289 25.97 -6.50 13.58
C LEU A 289 25.94 -8.03 13.50
N LYS A 290 26.83 -8.65 12.71
CA LYS A 290 26.95 -10.11 12.64
C LYS A 290 27.39 -10.72 13.98
N ALA A 291 28.32 -10.06 14.68
CA ALA A 291 28.76 -10.49 15.99
C ALA A 291 27.62 -10.41 17.02
N LEU A 292 26.86 -9.29 17.04
CA LEU A 292 25.70 -9.13 17.91
C LEU A 292 24.59 -10.14 17.60
N ALA A 293 24.30 -10.41 16.34
CA ALA A 293 23.34 -11.43 15.93
C ALA A 293 23.75 -12.81 16.45
N ARG A 294 25.04 -13.15 16.37
CA ARG A 294 25.59 -14.41 16.91
C ARG A 294 25.40 -14.50 18.43
N ILE A 295 25.77 -13.46 19.17
CA ILE A 295 25.63 -13.41 20.64
C ILE A 295 24.17 -13.62 21.05
N THR A 296 23.27 -12.82 20.46
CA THR A 296 21.82 -12.86 20.73
C THR A 296 21.22 -14.25 20.47
N LEU A 297 21.64 -14.92 19.38
CA LEU A 297 21.18 -16.28 19.05
C LEU A 297 21.69 -17.35 20.02
N HIS A 298 22.86 -17.16 20.64
CA HIS A 298 23.42 -18.09 21.62
C HIS A 298 22.81 -17.93 23.01
N GLU A 299 22.38 -16.73 23.38
CA GLU A 299 21.70 -16.44 24.66
C GLU A 299 20.33 -17.10 24.76
N THR A 300 19.73 -17.49 23.62
CA THR A 300 18.39 -18.06 23.56
C THR A 300 18.34 -19.43 22.91
N HIS A 301 17.93 -20.43 23.68
CA HIS A 301 17.60 -21.75 23.15
C HIS A 301 16.43 -21.64 22.16
N SER A 302 16.56 -22.29 21.00
CA SER A 302 15.47 -22.34 20.02
C SER A 302 14.28 -23.08 20.63
N PRO A 303 13.05 -22.55 20.55
CA PRO A 303 11.85 -23.29 20.96
C PRO A 303 11.54 -24.48 20.02
N THR A 304 12.35 -24.65 18.97
CA THR A 304 12.27 -25.78 18.05
C THR A 304 12.73 -27.05 18.76
N LEU A 305 11.78 -27.95 19.01
CA LEU A 305 12.04 -29.31 19.51
C LEU A 305 13.04 -29.99 18.55
N THR A 306 14.29 -30.17 18.98
CA THR A 306 15.30 -30.91 18.22
C THR A 306 15.13 -32.42 18.35
N ASP A 307 14.50 -32.86 19.45
CA ASP A 307 14.08 -34.26 19.65
C ASP A 307 12.76 -34.51 18.94
N LEU A 308 12.85 -34.72 17.64
CA LEU A 308 11.72 -35.17 16.83
C LEU A 308 11.42 -36.64 17.16
N PRO A 309 10.14 -37.03 17.35
CA PRO A 309 9.78 -38.43 17.53
C PRO A 309 10.19 -39.25 16.31
N GLU A 310 10.50 -40.54 16.51
CA GLU A 310 10.81 -41.43 15.39
C GLU A 310 9.67 -41.42 14.35
N LEU A 311 10.04 -41.28 13.08
CA LEU A 311 9.09 -41.33 11.97
C LEU A 311 8.27 -42.62 12.03
N ALA A 312 6.94 -42.49 12.02
CA ALA A 312 6.05 -43.63 11.98
C ALA A 312 6.29 -44.45 10.69
N PRO A 313 6.03 -45.78 10.67
CA PRO A 313 6.30 -46.64 9.52
C PRO A 313 5.66 -46.16 8.19
N HIS A 314 4.55 -45.44 8.25
CA HIS A 314 3.89 -44.87 7.08
C HIS A 314 4.59 -43.61 6.54
N GLN A 315 5.32 -42.87 7.39
CA GLN A 315 6.10 -41.67 7.03
C GLN A 315 7.47 -42.04 6.43
N LYS A 316 7.99 -43.24 6.72
CA LYS A 316 9.20 -43.79 6.10
C LYS A 316 8.97 -44.31 4.66
N ARG A 317 7.70 -44.42 4.23
CA ARG A 317 7.36 -44.87 2.87
C ARG A 317 7.53 -43.71 1.89
N ARG A 318 8.10 -44.01 0.73
CA ARG A 318 8.20 -43.05 -0.38
C ARG A 318 6.80 -42.58 -0.79
N ILE A 319 6.51 -41.30 -0.59
CA ILE A 319 5.25 -40.69 -1.00
C ILE A 319 5.23 -40.64 -2.53
N SER A 320 4.22 -41.26 -3.14
CA SER A 320 3.96 -41.15 -4.57
C SER A 320 2.94 -40.02 -4.79
N HIS A 321 3.36 -38.94 -5.45
CA HIS A 321 2.48 -37.81 -5.80
C HIS A 321 1.55 -38.11 -7.01
N ARG A 322 1.37 -39.39 -7.38
CA ARG A 322 0.47 -39.76 -8.48
C ARG A 322 -0.95 -39.90 -7.94
N LEU A 323 -1.87 -39.12 -8.51
CA LEU A 323 -3.31 -39.30 -8.33
C LEU A 323 -3.71 -40.67 -8.90
N ILE A 324 -4.14 -41.58 -8.02
CA ILE A 324 -4.69 -42.87 -8.43
C ILE A 324 -6.17 -42.65 -8.72
N PHE A 325 -6.51 -42.51 -9.99
CA PHE A 325 -7.91 -42.53 -10.41
C PHE A 325 -8.43 -43.97 -10.33
N LYS A 326 -9.45 -44.21 -9.51
CA LYS A 326 -10.18 -45.49 -9.53
C LYS A 326 -10.81 -45.62 -10.92
N LYS A 327 -10.48 -46.71 -11.63
CA LYS A 327 -11.25 -47.11 -12.82
C LYS A 327 -12.67 -47.45 -12.37
N SER A 328 -13.64 -46.78 -12.97
CA SER A 328 -15.07 -47.05 -12.91
C SER A 328 -15.40 -48.46 -13.36
#